data_AF-A0A2H0C5Q6-F1
#
_entry.id   AF-A0A2H0C5Q6-F1
#
_cell.length_a   1.000
_cell.length_b   1.000
_cell.length_c   1.000
_cell.angle_alpha   90.00
_cell.angle_beta   90.00
_cell.angle_gamma   90.00
#
_symmetry.space_group_name_H-M   'P 1'
#
loop_
_entity.id
_entity.type
_entity.pdbx_description
1 polymer ?
#
loop_
_entity_poly.entity_id
_entity_poly.type
_entity_poly.pdbx_seq_one_letter_code
_entity_poly.pdbx_strand_id
1 'polypeptide(L)'
;MHYISSPAFMRLFLALLIGCVTVFSWFPIANAENIVGTIEPDIWQINTKVTVQGTNLRGSQPSQSKLCFAPEVDMSVLRCFGADHPNIEFWTDALIRFTPPKNTFPEGALVITQPKTVTTCSIIFGSRSCSTVTTKDVVKIGSYIAHPYISSMTEDGSSNSVHSLTIGTTYKINGFRFGDLPRGLFLGRRMLDLTDVQAWTHDAILFTPSQEYDENIHAEPYLRVYNGAAKSNPWSIVEEAVPTHTPPVNADILSPTKEARFPDVPGDHPYFSAIEWGVTSGFLQGYPDGTFRPDHPVTRAEFLKILLGSNKKTQEYAKLNTKPFT
;
A
#
# COMPACT_ATOMS: atom_id res chain seq x y z
N MET A 1 -56.58 -80.01 -34.51
CA MET A 1 -55.94 -81.06 -33.69
C MET A 1 -54.76 -80.45 -32.95
N HIS A 2 -54.72 -80.70 -31.64
CA HIS A 2 -53.70 -80.34 -30.63
C HIS A 2 -53.59 -78.88 -30.09
N TYR A 3 -54.27 -78.72 -28.95
CA TYR A 3 -53.98 -78.00 -27.69
C TYR A 3 -52.53 -77.50 -27.48
N ILE A 4 -52.28 -76.23 -27.08
CA ILE A 4 -52.28 -75.64 -25.70
C ILE A 4 -51.17 -76.26 -24.82
N SER A 5 -50.15 -75.54 -24.34
CA SER A 5 -50.19 -74.57 -23.21
C SER A 5 -48.99 -73.59 -23.26
N SER A 6 -49.14 -72.25 -23.26
CA SER A 6 -49.42 -71.33 -22.13
C SER A 6 -48.28 -71.20 -21.07
N PRO A 7 -48.17 -70.09 -20.30
CA PRO A 7 -47.21 -69.00 -20.55
C PRO A 7 -46.42 -68.58 -19.30
N ALA A 8 -45.28 -67.90 -19.45
CA ALA A 8 -44.69 -67.16 -18.34
C ALA A 8 -43.91 -65.93 -18.84
N PHE A 9 -44.50 -64.77 -18.54
CA PHE A 9 -43.86 -63.48 -18.27
C PHE A 9 -42.98 -62.84 -19.36
N MET A 10 -43.49 -61.89 -20.15
CA MET A 10 -43.79 -60.49 -19.78
C MET A 10 -42.57 -59.57 -19.87
N ARG A 11 -42.67 -58.60 -20.81
CA ARG A 11 -41.98 -57.28 -20.85
C ARG A 11 -40.49 -57.31 -21.23
N LEU A 12 -39.87 -56.37 -21.95
CA LEU A 12 -40.22 -55.10 -22.59
C LEU A 12 -38.85 -54.52 -23.05
N PHE A 13 -38.72 -54.05 -24.31
CA PHE A 13 -37.69 -53.11 -24.83
C PHE A 13 -36.24 -53.65 -24.97
N LEU A 14 -35.64 -53.69 -26.17
CA LEU A 14 -35.19 -52.60 -27.06
C LEU A 14 -34.14 -51.66 -26.42
N ALA A 15 -32.85 -51.98 -26.58
CA ALA A 15 -31.71 -51.06 -26.80
C ALA A 15 -30.39 -51.73 -26.36
N LEU A 16 -29.62 -52.27 -27.30
CA LEU A 16 -28.23 -52.66 -27.08
C LEU A 16 -27.48 -52.51 -28.40
N LEU A 17 -26.86 -51.33 -28.60
CA LEU A 17 -25.66 -51.07 -29.39
C LEU A 17 -25.41 -49.55 -29.35
N ILE A 18 -24.15 -49.16 -29.09
CA ILE A 18 -23.63 -47.81 -28.75
C ILE A 18 -23.55 -47.57 -27.23
N GLY A 19 -22.54 -48.19 -26.61
CA GLY A 19 -22.04 -47.80 -25.30
C GLY A 19 -21.30 -46.46 -25.37
N CYS A 20 -22.06 -45.36 -25.42
CA CYS A 20 -21.56 -44.04 -25.08
C CYS A 20 -21.43 -44.00 -23.55
N VAL A 21 -20.26 -44.38 -23.03
CA VAL A 21 -19.93 -44.10 -21.62
C VAL A 21 -19.60 -42.62 -21.55
N THR A 22 -20.64 -41.81 -21.34
CA THR A 22 -20.46 -40.46 -20.81
C THR A 22 -19.73 -40.60 -19.49
N VAL A 23 -18.46 -40.24 -19.49
CA VAL A 23 -17.68 -40.05 -18.27
C VAL A 23 -18.34 -38.89 -17.52
N PHE A 24 -19.29 -39.20 -16.65
CA PHE A 24 -19.72 -38.30 -15.61
C PHE A 24 -18.54 -38.19 -14.64
N SER A 25 -17.59 -37.32 -14.97
CA SER A 25 -16.61 -36.81 -14.02
C SER A 25 -17.41 -36.08 -12.95
N TRP A 26 -17.68 -36.77 -11.84
CA TRP A 26 -18.15 -36.15 -10.61
C TRP A 26 -17.00 -35.28 -10.12
N PHE A 27 -16.95 -34.03 -10.63
CA PHE A 27 -16.11 -33.01 -10.03
C PHE A 27 -16.62 -32.84 -8.60
N PRO A 28 -15.77 -33.03 -7.57
CA PRO A 28 -16.16 -32.57 -6.26
C PRO A 28 -16.38 -31.06 -6.38
N ILE A 29 -17.60 -30.60 -6.15
CA ILE A 29 -17.86 -29.20 -5.83
C ILE A 29 -17.32 -29.02 -4.42
N ALA A 30 -16.00 -28.93 -4.30
CA ALA A 30 -15.42 -28.17 -3.22
C ALA A 30 -15.81 -26.72 -3.53
N ASN A 31 -16.71 -26.16 -2.74
CA ASN A 31 -16.80 -24.71 -2.63
C ASN A 31 -15.42 -24.27 -2.15
N ALA A 32 -14.51 -23.96 -3.09
CA ALA A 32 -13.31 -23.25 -2.76
C ALA A 32 -13.81 -21.91 -2.21
N GLU A 33 -13.74 -21.74 -0.89
CA GLU A 33 -13.89 -20.42 -0.29
C GLU A 33 -12.83 -19.55 -0.95
N ASN A 34 -13.24 -18.74 -1.92
CA ASN A 34 -12.30 -17.96 -2.70
C ASN A 34 -11.65 -16.95 -1.76
N ILE A 35 -10.33 -16.79 -1.88
CA ILE A 35 -9.64 -15.69 -1.20
C ILE A 35 -10.18 -14.40 -1.84
N VAL A 36 -10.82 -13.57 -1.04
CA VAL A 36 -11.35 -12.27 -1.46
C VAL A 36 -10.88 -11.26 -0.45
N GLY A 37 -10.38 -10.12 -0.91
CA GLY A 37 -10.00 -9.03 -0.02
C GLY A 37 -9.96 -7.69 -0.73
N THR A 38 -10.00 -6.63 0.08
CA THR A 38 -9.85 -5.24 -0.34
C THR A 38 -8.66 -4.65 0.40
N ILE A 39 -7.82 -3.91 -0.32
CA ILE A 39 -6.59 -3.31 0.21
C ILE A 39 -6.89 -1.86 0.60
N GLU A 40 -6.46 -1.45 1.78
CA GLU A 40 -6.58 -0.06 2.23
C GLU A 40 -5.36 0.36 3.09
N PRO A 41 -4.68 1.49 2.76
CA PRO A 41 -4.81 2.22 1.51
C PRO A 41 -4.18 1.45 0.33
N ASP A 42 -4.66 1.71 -0.88
CA ASP A 42 -4.09 1.21 -2.14
C ASP A 42 -2.96 2.11 -2.68
N ILE A 43 -2.76 3.29 -2.09
CA ILE A 43 -1.63 4.18 -2.34
C ILE A 43 -0.83 4.33 -1.04
N TRP A 44 0.48 4.08 -1.07
CA TRP A 44 1.30 4.15 0.14
C TRP A 44 2.67 4.80 -0.02
N GLN A 45 3.11 5.43 1.07
CA GLN A 45 4.43 6.01 1.26
C GLN A 45 5.31 5.06 2.08
N ILE A 46 6.48 5.51 2.52
CA ILE A 46 7.32 4.73 3.45
C ILE A 46 6.59 4.56 4.79
N ASN A 47 6.78 3.41 5.44
CA ASN A 47 6.23 3.07 6.76
C ASN A 47 4.70 3.05 6.87
N THR A 48 3.94 3.27 5.79
CA THR A 48 2.49 3.12 5.78
C THR A 48 2.08 1.72 6.24
N LYS A 49 1.08 1.65 7.12
CA LYS A 49 0.45 0.39 7.55
C LYS A 49 -0.69 0.09 6.60
N VAL A 50 -0.58 -1.01 5.86
CA VAL A 50 -1.58 -1.47 4.90
C VAL A 50 -2.40 -2.57 5.53
N THR A 51 -3.71 -2.47 5.34
CA THR A 51 -4.69 -3.46 5.81
C THR A 51 -5.35 -4.12 4.61
N VAL A 52 -5.54 -5.44 4.68
CA VAL A 52 -6.38 -6.20 3.76
C VAL A 52 -7.55 -6.75 4.57
N GLN A 53 -8.76 -6.35 4.21
CA GLN A 53 -10.00 -6.87 4.80
C GLN A 53 -10.65 -7.84 3.82
N GLY A 54 -11.09 -9.00 4.28
CA GLY A 54 -11.56 -10.03 3.37
C GLY A 54 -12.08 -11.30 4.03
N THR A 55 -12.11 -12.38 3.26
CA THR A 55 -12.51 -13.72 3.69
C THR A 55 -11.51 -14.77 3.18
N ASN A 56 -11.27 -15.78 4.00
CA ASN A 56 -10.31 -16.86 3.74
C ASN A 56 -8.91 -16.35 3.35
N LEU A 57 -8.44 -15.25 3.97
CA LEU A 57 -7.17 -14.64 3.62
C LEU A 57 -5.94 -15.50 3.97
N ARG A 58 -6.04 -16.50 4.86
CA ARG A 58 -4.96 -17.48 5.05
C ARG A 58 -4.96 -18.57 3.98
N GLY A 59 -6.05 -18.71 3.25
CA GLY A 59 -6.23 -19.76 2.27
C GLY A 59 -6.31 -21.15 2.88
N SER A 60 -6.37 -22.15 2.01
CA SER A 60 -6.47 -23.57 2.36
C SER A 60 -5.20 -24.14 3.02
N GLN A 61 -4.05 -23.48 2.89
CA GLN A 61 -2.78 -23.92 3.49
C GLN A 61 -2.08 -22.78 4.26
N PRO A 62 -2.59 -22.40 5.44
CA PRO A 62 -2.15 -21.21 6.19
C PRO A 62 -0.66 -21.11 6.52
N SER A 63 0.01 -22.26 6.71
CA SER A 63 1.45 -22.33 7.03
C SER A 63 2.35 -22.20 5.79
N GLN A 64 1.80 -22.37 4.60
CA GLN A 64 2.52 -22.29 3.32
C GLN A 64 2.10 -21.07 2.49
N SER A 65 1.07 -20.36 2.93
CA SER A 65 0.62 -19.10 2.34
C SER A 65 1.68 -18.01 2.47
N LYS A 66 1.91 -17.31 1.36
CA LYS A 66 2.82 -16.16 1.27
C LYS A 66 2.10 -14.96 0.71
N LEU A 67 2.38 -13.79 1.29
CA LEU A 67 1.94 -12.51 0.76
C LEU A 67 3.02 -12.00 -0.20
N CYS A 68 2.63 -11.67 -1.41
CA CYS A 68 3.53 -11.36 -2.51
C CYS A 68 3.15 -10.04 -3.19
N PHE A 69 4.17 -9.35 -3.67
CA PHE A 69 4.06 -8.16 -4.52
C PHE A 69 4.53 -8.56 -5.91
N ALA A 70 3.76 -8.17 -6.93
CA ALA A 70 4.07 -8.43 -8.32
C ALA A 70 3.91 -7.16 -9.14
N PRO A 71 4.65 -6.97 -10.25
CA PRO A 71 4.29 -6.00 -11.26
C PRO A 71 2.86 -6.27 -11.76
N GLU A 72 2.10 -5.20 -12.01
CA GLU A 72 0.71 -5.32 -12.49
C GLU A 72 0.63 -6.03 -13.85
N VAL A 73 1.63 -5.81 -14.70
CA VAL A 73 1.71 -6.37 -16.06
C VAL A 73 2.29 -7.79 -16.11
N ASP A 74 2.94 -8.25 -15.04
CA ASP A 74 3.63 -9.55 -15.00
C ASP A 74 3.61 -10.17 -13.60
N MET A 75 2.60 -11.01 -13.34
CA MET A 75 2.45 -11.72 -12.07
C MET A 75 3.39 -12.93 -11.91
N SER A 76 4.29 -13.20 -12.87
CA SER A 76 5.30 -14.27 -12.73
C SER A 76 6.44 -13.85 -11.81
N VAL A 77 6.72 -12.55 -11.73
CA VAL A 77 7.77 -11.97 -10.88
C VAL A 77 7.19 -11.62 -9.51
N LEU A 78 7.52 -12.42 -8.49
CA LEU A 78 6.93 -12.31 -7.16
C LEU A 78 7.97 -12.00 -6.09
N ARG A 79 7.74 -10.94 -5.31
CA ARG A 79 8.49 -10.61 -4.09
C ARG A 79 7.63 -10.98 -2.90
N CYS A 80 7.93 -12.11 -2.25
CA CYS A 80 7.05 -12.73 -1.25
C CYS A 80 7.66 -12.79 0.15
N PHE A 81 6.81 -12.77 1.16
CA PHE A 81 7.18 -13.17 2.52
C PHE A 81 6.07 -13.97 3.22
N GLY A 82 6.47 -14.76 4.22
CA GLY A 82 5.58 -15.57 5.03
C GLY A 82 4.86 -14.76 6.11
N ALA A 83 3.90 -15.41 6.79
CA ALA A 83 3.12 -14.79 7.86
C ALA A 83 3.91 -14.47 9.13
N ASP A 84 5.10 -15.03 9.27
CA ASP A 84 6.06 -14.84 10.37
C ASP A 84 7.05 -13.69 10.10
N HIS A 85 7.01 -13.08 8.92
CA HIS A 85 7.93 -12.02 8.55
C HIS A 85 7.69 -10.75 9.39
N PRO A 86 8.74 -9.99 9.79
CA PRO A 86 8.61 -8.80 10.66
C PRO A 86 7.73 -7.68 10.09
N ASN A 87 7.51 -7.68 8.78
CA ASN A 87 6.60 -6.73 8.15
C ASN A 87 5.12 -7.09 8.35
N ILE A 88 4.78 -8.31 8.76
CA ILE A 88 3.42 -8.72 9.11
C ILE A 88 3.19 -8.41 10.58
N GLU A 89 2.16 -7.61 10.86
CA GLU A 89 1.70 -7.33 12.21
C GLU A 89 0.72 -8.41 12.69
N PHE A 90 -0.21 -8.78 11.82
CA PHE A 90 -1.05 -9.96 11.98
C PHE A 90 -1.63 -10.41 10.63
N TRP A 91 -2.00 -11.68 10.56
CA TRP A 91 -2.65 -12.28 9.40
C TRP A 91 -3.65 -13.32 9.91
N THR A 92 -4.94 -13.09 9.67
CA THR A 92 -6.06 -13.98 9.99
C THR A 92 -6.87 -14.28 8.73
N ASP A 93 -7.95 -15.05 8.82
CA ASP A 93 -8.83 -15.30 7.67
C ASP A 93 -9.61 -14.07 7.21
N ALA A 94 -9.79 -13.08 8.10
CA ALA A 94 -10.56 -11.88 7.81
C ALA A 94 -9.70 -10.62 7.58
N LEU A 95 -8.46 -10.62 8.09
CA LEU A 95 -7.66 -9.41 8.17
C LEU A 95 -6.17 -9.68 8.06
N ILE A 96 -5.48 -8.92 7.21
CA ILE A 96 -4.01 -8.85 7.18
C ILE A 96 -3.61 -7.40 7.48
N ARG A 97 -2.62 -7.19 8.34
CA ARG A 97 -1.99 -5.89 8.52
C ARG A 97 -0.49 -6.01 8.40
N PHE A 98 0.10 -5.17 7.57
CA PHE A 98 1.53 -5.23 7.27
C PHE A 98 2.13 -3.88 6.88
N THR A 99 3.46 -3.81 6.86
CA THR A 99 4.22 -2.67 6.32
C THR A 99 4.86 -3.09 4.98
N PRO A 100 4.55 -2.43 3.85
CA PRO A 100 5.12 -2.82 2.56
C PRO A 100 6.66 -2.72 2.57
N PRO A 101 7.38 -3.72 2.03
CA PRO A 101 8.83 -3.66 1.89
C PRO A 101 9.30 -2.43 1.12
N LYS A 102 10.55 -2.03 1.37
CA LYS A 102 11.20 -0.91 0.67
C LYS A 102 11.42 -1.22 -0.82
N ASN A 103 11.72 -2.47 -1.15
CA ASN A 103 11.87 -2.95 -2.53
C ASN A 103 10.53 -3.40 -3.14
N THR A 104 9.43 -2.71 -2.88
CA THR A 104 8.17 -2.97 -3.59
C THR A 104 8.19 -2.34 -4.99
N PHE A 105 7.44 -2.91 -5.93
CA PHE A 105 7.29 -2.31 -7.26
C PHE A 105 6.52 -0.98 -7.16
N PRO A 106 6.85 0.05 -7.98
CA PRO A 106 6.13 1.33 -8.03
C PRO A 106 4.62 1.21 -8.22
N GLU A 107 4.21 0.31 -9.12
CA GLU A 107 2.82 -0.03 -9.40
C GLU A 107 2.75 -1.55 -9.49
N GLY A 108 1.82 -2.17 -8.77
CA GLY A 108 1.81 -3.61 -8.65
C GLY A 108 0.52 -4.19 -8.10
N ALA A 109 0.49 -5.52 -8.10
CA ALA A 109 -0.57 -6.32 -7.52
C ALA A 109 -0.11 -6.89 -6.17
N LEU A 110 -0.99 -6.83 -5.17
CA LEU A 110 -0.85 -7.62 -3.95
C LEU A 110 -1.52 -8.97 -4.16
N VAL A 111 -0.79 -10.03 -3.87
CA VAL A 111 -1.15 -11.40 -4.24
C VAL A 111 -0.91 -12.32 -3.06
N ILE A 112 -1.82 -13.26 -2.83
CA ILE A 112 -1.59 -14.37 -1.90
C ILE A 112 -1.27 -15.62 -2.72
N THR A 113 -0.20 -16.31 -2.33
CA THR A 113 0.21 -17.54 -2.99
C THR A 113 0.24 -18.70 -2.01
N GLN A 114 -0.25 -19.86 -2.44
CA GLN A 114 -0.30 -21.08 -1.64
C GLN A 114 -0.15 -22.30 -2.56
N PRO A 115 0.35 -23.44 -2.06
CA PRO A 115 0.32 -24.68 -2.83
C PRO A 115 -1.14 -25.15 -3.02
N LYS A 116 -1.45 -25.63 -4.22
CA LYS A 116 -2.75 -26.16 -4.59
C LYS A 116 -2.58 -27.53 -5.19
N THR A 117 -3.05 -28.51 -4.43
CA THR A 117 -3.01 -29.92 -4.79
C THR A 117 -4.31 -30.29 -5.49
N VAL A 118 -4.21 -30.69 -6.75
CA VAL A 118 -5.35 -31.18 -7.54
C VAL A 118 -5.13 -32.67 -7.80
N THR A 119 -6.06 -33.49 -7.31
CA THR A 119 -6.08 -34.93 -7.58
C THR A 119 -7.10 -35.23 -8.66
N THR A 120 -6.63 -35.80 -9.76
CA THR A 120 -7.47 -36.28 -10.86
C THR A 120 -7.50 -37.79 -10.83
N CYS A 121 -8.68 -38.39 -10.96
CA CYS A 121 -8.84 -39.84 -10.97
C CYS A 121 -9.51 -40.29 -12.27
N SER A 122 -8.96 -41.31 -12.90
CA SER A 122 -9.50 -41.95 -14.10
C SER A 122 -9.62 -43.46 -13.89
N ILE A 123 -10.65 -44.06 -14.49
CA ILE A 123 -10.77 -45.52 -14.51
C ILE A 123 -9.98 -46.04 -15.70
N ILE A 124 -8.93 -46.82 -15.45
CA ILE A 124 -8.11 -47.45 -16.47
C ILE A 124 -8.21 -48.96 -16.22
N PHE A 125 -8.72 -49.71 -17.19
CA PHE A 125 -8.94 -51.17 -17.11
C PHE A 125 -9.73 -51.64 -15.87
N GLY A 126 -10.79 -50.91 -15.49
CA GLY A 126 -11.62 -51.27 -14.33
C GLY A 126 -10.99 -50.96 -12.97
N SER A 127 -9.77 -50.44 -12.93
CA SER A 127 -9.09 -49.97 -11.73
C SER A 127 -9.10 -48.44 -11.65
N ARG A 128 -9.37 -47.88 -10.47
CA ARG A 128 -9.32 -46.43 -10.23
C ARG A 128 -7.86 -46.02 -10.06
N SER A 129 -7.32 -45.32 -11.06
CA SER A 129 -6.00 -44.71 -11.00
C SER A 129 -6.15 -43.22 -10.71
N CYS A 130 -5.40 -42.69 -9.73
CA CYS A 130 -5.42 -41.28 -9.39
C CYS A 130 -4.02 -40.68 -9.52
N SER A 131 -3.94 -39.48 -10.04
CA SER A 131 -2.71 -38.68 -10.16
C SER A 131 -2.93 -37.34 -9.48
N THR A 132 -1.94 -36.93 -8.71
CA THR A 132 -1.99 -35.69 -7.93
C THR A 132 -0.93 -34.73 -8.45
N VAL A 133 -1.33 -33.51 -8.76
CA VAL A 133 -0.44 -32.44 -9.20
C VAL A 133 -0.54 -31.30 -8.20
N THR A 134 0.59 -30.91 -7.62
CA THR A 134 0.68 -29.73 -6.77
C THR A 134 1.22 -28.57 -7.60
N THR A 135 0.43 -27.51 -7.69
CA THR A 135 0.79 -26.27 -8.38
C THR A 135 0.82 -25.11 -7.39
N LYS A 136 1.30 -23.94 -7.83
CA LYS A 136 1.22 -22.71 -7.05
C LYS A 136 -0.04 -21.96 -7.44
N ASP A 137 -0.96 -21.80 -6.51
CA ASP A 137 -2.10 -20.90 -6.68
C ASP A 137 -1.66 -19.47 -6.43
N VAL A 138 -2.09 -18.55 -7.27
CA VAL A 138 -1.69 -17.15 -7.25
C VAL A 138 -2.97 -16.33 -7.32
N VAL A 139 -3.41 -15.82 -6.17
CA VAL A 139 -4.68 -15.09 -6.05
C VAL A 139 -4.40 -13.61 -5.86
N LYS A 140 -4.77 -12.80 -6.85
CA LYS A 140 -4.70 -11.34 -6.76
C LYS A 140 -5.77 -10.81 -5.82
N ILE A 141 -5.34 -10.00 -4.85
CA ILE A 141 -6.23 -9.33 -3.89
C ILE A 141 -6.64 -7.95 -4.42
N GLY A 142 -5.68 -7.21 -4.97
CA GLY A 142 -5.90 -5.87 -5.49
C GLY A 142 -4.63 -5.27 -6.05
N SER A 143 -4.74 -4.07 -6.61
CA SER A 143 -3.62 -3.29 -7.14
C SER A 143 -3.22 -2.20 -6.15
N TYR A 144 -1.99 -1.72 -6.26
CA TYR A 144 -1.46 -0.68 -5.40
C TYR A 144 -0.48 0.23 -6.15
N ILE A 145 -0.28 1.43 -5.58
CA ILE A 145 0.71 2.42 -5.99
C ILE A 145 1.65 2.70 -4.81
N ALA A 146 2.95 2.55 -5.05
CA ALA A 146 3.99 2.82 -4.07
C ALA A 146 4.79 4.06 -4.48
N HIS A 147 4.71 5.12 -3.69
CA HIS A 147 5.48 6.33 -3.95
C HIS A 147 6.97 6.11 -3.70
N PRO A 148 7.85 6.75 -4.51
CA PRO A 148 9.27 6.73 -4.26
C PRO A 148 9.58 7.43 -2.93
N TYR A 149 10.71 7.07 -2.34
CA TYR A 149 11.23 7.72 -1.16
C TYR A 149 12.69 8.10 -1.41
N ILE A 150 13.07 9.34 -1.16
CA ILE A 150 14.42 9.86 -1.26
C ILE A 150 14.92 10.06 0.15
N SER A 151 15.98 9.35 0.53
CA SER A 151 16.59 9.48 1.85
C SER A 151 17.64 10.57 1.89
N SER A 152 18.39 10.75 0.81
CA SER A 152 19.48 11.73 0.72
C SER A 152 19.96 11.89 -0.71
N MET A 153 20.72 12.95 -0.94
CA MET A 153 21.50 13.15 -2.16
C MET A 153 22.94 13.50 -1.78
N THR A 154 23.89 12.77 -2.32
CA THR A 154 25.33 12.92 -2.05
C THR A 154 26.11 13.04 -3.37
N GLU A 155 27.31 13.62 -3.32
CA GLU A 155 28.28 13.38 -4.38
C GLU A 155 28.68 11.89 -4.40
N ASP A 156 28.98 11.35 -5.58
CA ASP A 156 29.38 9.95 -5.68
C ASP A 156 30.68 9.69 -4.92
N GLY A 157 30.70 8.65 -4.09
CA GLY A 157 31.81 8.36 -3.17
C GLY A 157 31.93 9.28 -1.95
N SER A 158 31.02 10.25 -1.76
CA SER A 158 30.99 11.16 -0.61
C SER A 158 29.82 10.87 0.32
N SER A 159 29.96 11.25 1.59
CA SER A 159 28.87 11.27 2.58
C SER A 159 28.24 12.64 2.75
N ASN A 160 28.76 13.67 2.08
CA ASN A 160 28.29 15.04 2.25
C ASN A 160 26.95 15.23 1.56
N SER A 161 26.01 15.86 2.26
CA SER A 161 24.80 16.37 1.64
C SER A 161 25.17 17.38 0.56
N VAL A 162 24.59 17.18 -0.62
CA VAL A 162 24.70 18.17 -1.70
C VAL A 162 23.93 19.41 -1.25
N HIS A 163 24.27 20.59 -1.80
CA HIS A 163 23.43 21.79 -1.66
C HIS A 163 23.22 22.47 -3.02
N SER A 164 24.23 22.42 -3.88
CA SER A 164 24.20 22.87 -5.28
C SER A 164 24.80 21.82 -6.21
N LEU A 165 24.52 21.90 -7.51
CA LEU A 165 25.10 21.00 -8.51
C LEU A 165 26.18 21.69 -9.32
N THR A 166 27.25 20.96 -9.57
CA THR A 166 28.32 21.34 -10.48
C THR A 166 28.23 20.47 -11.73
N ILE A 167 28.32 21.10 -12.90
CA ILE A 167 28.34 20.40 -14.18
C ILE A 167 29.53 19.43 -14.22
N GLY A 168 29.30 18.20 -14.67
CA GLY A 168 30.33 17.17 -14.74
C GLY A 168 30.62 16.42 -13.44
N THR A 169 30.06 16.85 -12.30
CA THR A 169 30.13 16.10 -11.03
C THR A 169 29.05 15.03 -10.99
N THR A 170 29.42 13.80 -10.61
CA THR A 170 28.46 12.71 -10.43
C THR A 170 27.81 12.78 -9.06
N TYR A 171 26.48 12.68 -9.05
CA TYR A 171 25.67 12.67 -7.84
C TYR A 171 24.89 11.37 -7.72
N LYS A 172 24.65 10.97 -6.48
CA LYS A 172 23.85 9.81 -6.11
C LYS A 172 22.65 10.23 -5.26
N ILE A 173 21.46 9.95 -5.77
CA ILE A 173 20.21 10.00 -5.00
C ILE A 173 20.02 8.63 -4.36
N ASN A 174 19.94 8.60 -3.03
CA ASN A 174 19.67 7.39 -2.27
C ASN A 174 18.19 7.35 -1.88
N GLY A 175 17.58 6.17 -1.92
CA GLY A 175 16.17 6.04 -1.61
C GLY A 175 15.61 4.65 -1.86
N PHE A 176 14.30 4.58 -2.13
CA PHE A 176 13.59 3.34 -2.41
C PHE A 176 12.43 3.57 -3.38
N ARG A 177 12.01 2.51 -4.08
CA ARG A 177 10.85 2.47 -4.99
C ARG A 177 10.98 3.42 -6.18
N PHE A 178 12.19 3.64 -6.69
CA PHE A 178 12.41 4.40 -7.93
C PHE A 178 12.00 3.63 -9.19
N GLY A 179 11.72 2.33 -9.07
CA GLY A 179 11.49 1.45 -10.21
C GLY A 179 12.81 1.05 -10.88
N ASP A 180 12.70 0.24 -11.94
CA ASP A 180 13.86 -0.36 -12.61
C ASP A 180 14.22 0.34 -13.93
N LEU A 181 13.47 1.40 -14.30
CA LEU A 181 13.71 2.19 -15.52
C LEU A 181 13.58 3.68 -15.21
N PRO A 182 14.38 4.54 -15.86
CA PRO A 182 14.21 5.99 -15.76
C PRO A 182 12.84 6.41 -16.28
N ARG A 183 12.06 7.11 -15.46
CA ARG A 183 10.75 7.65 -15.84
C ARG A 183 10.72 9.17 -15.76
N GLY A 184 11.34 9.73 -14.73
CA GLY A 184 11.62 11.16 -14.67
C GLY A 184 12.28 11.56 -13.37
N LEU A 185 13.26 12.44 -13.47
CA LEU A 185 13.93 13.06 -12.33
C LEU A 185 13.89 14.56 -12.56
N PHE A 186 13.39 15.33 -11.61
CA PHE A 186 13.30 16.78 -11.66
C PHE A 186 14.27 17.38 -10.65
N LEU A 187 15.04 18.36 -11.13
CA LEU A 187 15.95 19.19 -10.36
C LEU A 187 15.48 20.63 -10.49
N GLY A 188 14.91 21.13 -9.41
CA GLY A 188 14.11 22.33 -9.38
C GLY A 188 12.84 22.24 -10.24
N ARG A 189 12.74 23.18 -11.18
CA ARG A 189 11.65 23.25 -12.17
C ARG A 189 11.96 22.50 -13.46
N ARG A 190 13.17 21.97 -13.62
CA ARG A 190 13.62 21.33 -14.85
C ARG A 190 13.67 19.81 -14.67
N MET A 191 13.21 19.09 -15.67
CA MET A 191 13.48 17.66 -15.76
C MET A 191 14.95 17.49 -16.15
N LEU A 192 15.65 16.59 -15.46
CA LEU A 192 16.98 16.15 -15.83
C LEU A 192 16.91 15.46 -17.20
N ASP A 193 17.87 15.73 -18.07
CA ASP A 193 18.02 14.96 -19.30
C ASP A 193 18.32 13.50 -18.95
N LEU A 194 17.55 12.56 -19.51
CA LEU A 194 17.77 11.14 -19.22
C LEU A 194 19.13 10.65 -19.74
N THR A 195 19.79 11.37 -20.65
CA THR A 195 21.18 11.08 -21.03
C THR A 195 22.19 11.34 -19.91
N ASP A 196 21.84 12.21 -18.95
CA ASP A 196 22.68 12.50 -17.78
C ASP A 196 22.58 11.38 -16.72
N VAL A 197 21.59 10.48 -16.84
CA VAL A 197 21.41 9.34 -15.92
C VAL A 197 22.36 8.21 -16.27
N GLN A 198 23.28 7.91 -15.35
CA GLN A 198 24.27 6.84 -15.50
C GLN A 198 23.74 5.49 -15.02
N ALA A 199 22.97 5.48 -13.93
CA ALA A 199 22.35 4.28 -13.40
C ALA A 199 21.01 4.61 -12.72
N TRP A 200 20.05 3.72 -12.90
CA TRP A 200 18.73 3.81 -12.26
C TRP A 200 18.37 2.44 -11.69
N THR A 201 18.37 2.34 -10.38
CA THR A 201 17.95 1.14 -9.64
C THR A 201 16.76 1.47 -8.77
N HIS A 202 16.12 0.44 -8.23
CA HIS A 202 15.00 0.60 -7.30
C HIS A 202 15.32 1.38 -6.02
N ASP A 203 16.60 1.60 -5.69
CA ASP A 203 17.09 2.21 -4.45
C ASP A 203 18.15 3.32 -4.65
N ALA A 204 18.65 3.53 -5.86
CA ALA A 204 19.61 4.57 -6.16
C ALA A 204 19.48 5.09 -7.59
N ILE A 205 19.76 6.39 -7.76
CA ILE A 205 19.89 7.02 -9.08
C ILE A 205 21.24 7.73 -9.11
N LEU A 206 22.08 7.39 -10.09
CA LEU A 206 23.35 8.06 -10.36
C LEU A 206 23.19 8.90 -11.62
N PHE A 207 23.63 10.16 -11.55
CA PHE A 207 23.57 11.06 -12.69
C PHE A 207 24.68 12.11 -12.65
N THR A 208 25.02 12.65 -13.83
CA THR A 208 26.00 13.71 -14.00
C THR A 208 25.40 14.84 -14.82
N PRO A 209 25.07 15.99 -14.21
CA PRO A 209 24.48 17.12 -14.93
C PRO A 209 25.36 17.59 -16.10
N SER A 210 24.79 17.68 -17.29
CA SER A 210 25.44 18.27 -18.48
C SER A 210 25.17 19.77 -18.64
N GLN A 211 24.26 20.33 -17.83
CA GLN A 211 23.88 21.74 -17.83
C GLN A 211 23.63 22.24 -16.40
N GLU A 212 23.48 23.55 -16.26
CA GLU A 212 23.18 24.20 -14.98
C GLU A 212 21.70 23.99 -14.57
N TYR A 213 21.50 23.67 -13.29
CA TYR A 213 20.20 23.50 -12.66
C TYR A 213 20.09 24.45 -11.45
N ASP A 214 18.86 24.68 -10.97
CA ASP A 214 18.56 25.65 -9.89
C ASP A 214 19.39 25.39 -8.62
N GLU A 215 19.83 26.44 -7.93
CA GLU A 215 20.79 26.36 -6.83
C GLU A 215 20.21 25.74 -5.54
N ASN A 216 18.88 25.64 -5.42
CA ASN A 216 18.20 25.20 -4.20
C ASN A 216 17.53 23.83 -4.34
N ILE A 217 18.30 22.76 -4.54
CA ILE A 217 17.72 21.42 -4.85
C ILE A 217 17.12 20.70 -3.62
N HIS A 218 17.45 21.15 -2.41
CA HIS A 218 17.10 20.48 -1.15
C HIS A 218 15.78 20.94 -0.52
N ALA A 219 15.24 22.07 -0.96
CA ALA A 219 13.96 22.56 -0.45
C ALA A 219 12.81 22.01 -1.29
N GLU A 220 11.64 21.79 -0.69
CA GLU A 220 10.39 21.72 -1.43
C GLU A 220 10.25 22.98 -2.31
N PRO A 221 9.92 22.87 -3.61
CA PRO A 221 9.53 21.68 -4.38
C PRO A 221 10.59 21.16 -5.38
N TYR A 222 11.88 21.17 -5.03
CA TYR A 222 12.94 21.17 -6.04
C TYR A 222 13.51 19.79 -6.46
N LEU A 223 13.82 18.83 -5.58
CA LEU A 223 14.20 17.47 -6.03
C LEU A 223 12.97 16.56 -6.11
N ARG A 224 12.59 16.07 -7.30
CA ARG A 224 11.45 15.15 -7.43
C ARG A 224 11.72 13.93 -8.31
N VAL A 225 11.31 12.74 -7.88
CA VAL A 225 11.41 11.49 -8.67
C VAL A 225 10.02 11.05 -9.12
N TYR A 226 9.87 10.85 -10.43
CA TYR A 226 8.76 10.12 -11.02
C TYR A 226 9.22 8.68 -11.24
N ASN A 227 8.58 7.73 -10.57
CA ASN A 227 8.90 6.29 -10.69
C ASN A 227 7.95 5.55 -11.65
N GLY A 228 7.11 6.28 -12.37
CA GLY A 228 6.19 5.74 -13.37
C GLY A 228 4.86 5.21 -12.85
N ALA A 229 4.57 5.33 -11.55
CA ALA A 229 3.27 4.91 -11.03
C ALA A 229 2.17 5.90 -11.46
N ALA A 230 1.15 5.38 -12.16
CA ALA A 230 0.07 6.20 -12.70
C ALA A 230 -0.61 7.01 -11.59
N LYS A 231 -0.71 8.34 -11.74
CA LYS A 231 -1.32 9.30 -10.79
C LYS A 231 -0.46 9.79 -9.62
N SER A 232 0.85 9.53 -9.59
CA SER A 232 1.73 10.19 -8.61
C SER A 232 2.18 11.57 -9.11
N ASN A 233 2.03 12.60 -8.27
CA ASN A 233 2.80 13.83 -8.45
C ASN A 233 4.29 13.49 -8.28
N PRO A 234 5.21 14.18 -9.00
CA PRO A 234 6.65 13.97 -8.80
C PRO A 234 6.97 14.19 -7.32
N TRP A 235 7.46 13.15 -6.65
CA TRP A 235 7.57 13.12 -5.19
C TRP A 235 8.89 13.74 -4.74
N SER A 236 8.79 14.64 -3.77
CA SER A 236 9.86 15.47 -3.21
C SER A 236 10.48 14.87 -1.96
N ILE A 237 11.70 15.29 -1.60
CA ILE A 237 12.40 14.86 -0.37
C ILE A 237 11.45 15.04 0.82
N VAL A 238 10.92 13.94 1.34
CA VAL A 238 10.24 13.92 2.62
C VAL A 238 11.33 13.80 3.68
N GLU A 239 11.71 14.91 4.31
CA GLU A 239 12.06 14.85 5.73
C GLU A 239 10.91 14.12 6.41
N GLU A 240 11.21 13.03 7.14
CA GLU A 240 10.24 12.14 7.79
C GLU A 240 8.93 12.87 8.07
N ALA A 241 7.88 12.48 7.35
CA ALA A 241 6.59 13.14 7.43
C ALA A 241 6.19 13.29 8.89
N VAL A 242 6.28 14.52 9.41
CA VAL A 242 5.43 14.96 10.50
C VAL A 242 4.02 14.62 10.02
N PRO A 243 3.23 13.81 10.74
CA PRO A 243 1.99 13.28 10.22
C PRO A 243 1.03 14.43 9.90
N THR A 244 0.95 14.79 8.62
CA THR A 244 -0.01 15.74 8.10
C THR A 244 -1.37 15.05 8.06
N HIS A 245 -2.10 15.07 9.18
CA HIS A 245 -3.53 14.79 9.20
C HIS A 245 -4.26 15.96 8.51
N THR A 246 -4.28 15.98 7.19
CA THR A 246 -5.31 16.71 6.44
C THR A 246 -6.39 15.70 6.06
N PRO A 247 -7.60 15.75 6.64
CA PRO A 247 -8.72 14.97 6.13
C PRO A 247 -9.08 15.44 4.72
N PRO A 248 -9.63 14.57 3.86
CA PRO A 248 -9.94 14.91 2.48
C PRO A 248 -10.92 16.07 2.43
N VAL A 249 -10.54 17.15 1.75
CA VAL A 249 -11.43 18.26 1.41
C VAL A 249 -12.41 17.75 0.36
N ASN A 250 -13.66 17.54 0.77
CA ASN A 250 -14.74 17.29 -0.17
C ASN A 250 -15.05 18.62 -0.88
N ALA A 251 -14.83 18.65 -2.19
CA ALA A 251 -15.13 19.80 -3.04
C ALA A 251 -16.63 19.84 -3.34
N ASP A 252 -17.43 20.10 -2.32
CA ASP A 252 -18.82 20.49 -2.51
C ASP A 252 -19.27 21.34 -1.32
N ILE A 253 -20.16 22.29 -1.60
CA ILE A 253 -20.81 23.25 -0.69
C ILE A 253 -20.13 24.63 -0.60
N LEU A 254 -20.67 25.55 -1.40
CA LEU A 254 -20.62 26.99 -1.20
C LEU A 254 -21.28 27.35 0.16
N SER A 255 -20.57 28.18 0.93
CA SER A 255 -20.87 28.82 2.24
C SER A 255 -22.34 28.91 2.70
N PRO A 256 -22.61 28.75 4.00
CA PRO A 256 -22.44 29.87 4.93
C PRO A 256 -21.64 29.54 6.20
N THR A 257 -20.61 30.35 6.46
CA THR A 257 -19.95 30.63 7.75
C THR A 257 -20.06 29.57 8.84
N LYS A 258 -19.06 28.67 8.86
CA LYS A 258 -18.67 27.90 10.05
C LYS A 258 -18.37 28.88 11.19
N GLU A 259 -19.17 28.86 12.26
CA GLU A 259 -19.03 29.82 13.37
C GLU A 259 -17.61 29.79 13.94
N ALA A 260 -16.93 30.93 13.90
CA ALA A 260 -15.59 31.08 14.41
C ALA A 260 -15.61 31.06 15.95
N ARG A 261 -14.90 30.11 16.55
CA ARG A 261 -14.76 30.00 18.01
C ARG A 261 -14.00 31.18 18.63
N PHE A 262 -13.13 31.82 17.86
CA PHE A 262 -12.40 33.01 18.27
C PHE A 262 -12.76 34.17 17.34
N PRO A 263 -13.06 35.36 17.87
CA PRO A 263 -13.43 36.52 17.05
C PRO A 263 -12.34 36.97 16.06
N ASP A 264 -11.08 36.68 16.38
CA ASP A 264 -9.89 37.05 15.60
C ASP A 264 -9.37 35.92 14.69
N VAL A 265 -10.14 34.83 14.54
CA VAL A 265 -9.83 33.74 13.61
C VAL A 265 -11.09 33.40 12.81
N PRO A 266 -11.45 34.20 11.80
CA PRO A 266 -12.62 33.94 10.97
C PRO A 266 -12.47 32.63 10.19
N GLY A 267 -13.59 32.07 9.72
CA GLY A 267 -13.63 30.75 9.06
C GLY A 267 -12.78 30.61 7.80
N ASP A 268 -12.40 31.73 7.18
CA ASP A 268 -11.54 31.85 6.00
C ASP A 268 -10.07 32.15 6.35
N HIS A 269 -9.72 32.27 7.64
CA HIS A 269 -8.35 32.49 8.08
C HIS A 269 -7.45 31.30 7.70
N PRO A 270 -6.23 31.49 7.18
CA PRO A 270 -5.36 30.40 6.71
C PRO A 270 -5.02 29.38 7.81
N TYR A 271 -5.04 29.80 9.08
CA TYR A 271 -4.79 28.95 10.23
C TYR A 271 -6.07 28.44 10.92
N PHE A 272 -7.26 28.79 10.45
CA PHE A 272 -8.54 28.45 11.08
C PHE A 272 -8.65 26.96 11.40
N SER A 273 -8.42 26.11 10.40
CA SER A 273 -8.53 24.64 10.53
C SER A 273 -7.52 24.06 11.53
N ALA A 274 -6.28 24.58 11.55
CA ALA A 274 -5.25 24.12 12.47
C ALA A 274 -5.55 24.50 13.92
N ILE A 275 -6.04 25.72 14.11
CA ILE A 275 -6.42 26.28 15.41
C ILE A 275 -7.61 25.52 15.98
N GLU A 276 -8.64 25.32 15.16
CA GLU A 276 -9.82 24.54 15.56
C GLU A 276 -9.45 23.10 15.93
N TRP A 277 -8.59 22.46 15.15
CA TRP A 277 -8.13 21.11 15.43
C TRP A 277 -7.39 21.01 16.77
N GLY A 278 -6.46 21.92 17.06
CA GLY A 278 -5.73 21.88 18.33
C GLY A 278 -6.61 22.17 19.54
N VAL A 279 -7.63 23.02 19.38
CA VAL A 279 -8.60 23.32 20.45
C VAL A 279 -9.55 22.15 20.69
N THR A 280 -10.07 21.53 19.63
CA THR A 280 -10.92 20.34 19.73
C THR A 280 -10.16 19.12 20.25
N SER A 281 -8.86 19.04 19.96
CA SER A 281 -7.94 18.05 20.51
C SER A 281 -7.50 18.35 21.96
N GLY A 282 -7.94 19.48 22.53
CA GLY A 282 -7.81 19.82 23.95
C GLY A 282 -6.42 20.27 24.40
N PHE A 283 -5.49 20.55 23.48
CA PHE A 283 -4.13 20.99 23.82
C PHE A 283 -3.82 22.42 23.42
N LEU A 284 -4.67 23.05 22.59
CA LEU A 284 -4.69 24.50 22.40
C LEU A 284 -5.85 25.12 23.16
N GLN A 285 -5.62 26.32 23.68
CA GLN A 285 -6.64 27.17 24.29
C GLN A 285 -6.37 28.60 23.87
N GLY A 286 -7.43 29.37 23.64
CA GLY A 286 -7.31 30.81 23.43
C GLY A 286 -6.91 31.54 24.72
N TYR A 287 -6.73 32.84 24.59
CA TYR A 287 -6.43 33.73 25.70
C TYR A 287 -7.68 33.99 26.56
N PRO A 288 -7.52 34.42 27.82
CA PRO A 288 -8.64 34.66 28.74
C PRO A 288 -9.64 35.72 28.26
N ASP A 289 -9.23 36.60 27.33
CA ASP A 289 -10.06 37.61 26.67
C ASP A 289 -10.90 37.04 25.51
N GLY A 290 -10.79 35.74 25.24
CA GLY A 290 -11.57 35.03 24.22
C GLY A 290 -10.97 35.09 22.82
N THR A 291 -9.74 35.57 22.64
CA THR A 291 -9.05 35.63 21.34
C THR A 291 -8.03 34.50 21.19
N PHE A 292 -7.50 34.27 19.98
CA PHE A 292 -6.43 33.28 19.73
C PHE A 292 -5.08 33.90 19.38
N ARG A 293 -5.07 35.09 18.78
CA ARG A 293 -3.91 35.89 18.36
C ARG A 293 -2.98 35.14 17.39
N PRO A 294 -3.48 34.69 16.23
CA PRO A 294 -2.74 33.79 15.32
C PRO A 294 -1.42 34.38 14.79
N ASP A 295 -1.34 35.70 14.65
CA ASP A 295 -0.14 36.39 14.13
C ASP A 295 0.82 36.84 15.25
N HIS A 296 0.48 36.58 16.52
CA HIS A 296 1.35 36.94 17.62
C HIS A 296 2.51 35.94 17.71
N PRO A 297 3.77 36.41 17.87
CA PRO A 297 4.90 35.52 18.04
C PRO A 297 4.70 34.67 19.30
N VAL A 298 4.87 33.35 19.13
CA VAL A 298 4.72 32.37 20.21
C VAL A 298 5.97 32.41 21.09
N THR A 299 5.78 32.58 22.40
CA THR A 299 6.89 32.51 23.36
C THR A 299 7.41 31.07 23.50
N ARG A 300 8.66 30.91 23.94
CA ARG A 300 9.23 29.57 24.21
C ARG A 300 8.38 28.75 25.19
N ALA A 301 7.76 29.40 26.19
CA ALA A 301 6.90 28.73 27.15
C ALA A 301 5.58 28.26 26.53
N GLU A 302 4.96 29.08 25.69
CA GLU A 302 3.74 28.71 24.95
C GLU A 302 4.02 27.58 23.96
N PHE A 303 5.14 27.66 23.22
CA PHE A 303 5.56 26.59 22.31
C PHE A 303 5.74 25.25 23.03
N LEU A 304 6.44 25.25 24.17
CA LEU A 304 6.63 24.05 24.98
C LEU A 304 5.30 23.51 25.52
N LYS A 305 4.38 24.38 25.94
CA LYS A 305 3.03 23.97 26.38
C LYS A 305 2.26 23.28 25.25
N ILE A 306 2.31 23.82 24.04
CA ILE A 306 1.68 23.23 22.85
C ILE A 306 2.31 21.87 22.52
N LEU A 307 3.65 21.80 22.52
CA LEU A 307 4.40 20.57 22.21
C LEU A 307 4.12 19.45 23.21
N LEU A 308 4.10 19.78 24.51
CA LEU A 308 3.80 18.81 25.56
C LEU A 308 2.33 18.39 25.52
N GLY A 309 1.44 19.33 25.23
CA GLY A 309 0.00 19.07 25.11
C GLY A 309 -0.38 18.22 23.90
N SER A 310 0.33 18.33 22.77
CA SER A 310 0.01 17.57 21.55
C SER A 310 0.41 16.09 21.59
N ASN A 311 1.28 15.70 22.52
CA ASN A 311 1.73 14.32 22.67
C ASN A 311 0.73 13.49 23.49
N LYS A 312 0.07 12.52 22.84
CA LYS A 312 -0.91 11.62 23.48
C LYS A 312 -0.37 10.86 24.69
N LYS A 313 0.91 10.43 24.68
CA LYS A 313 1.55 9.79 25.85
C LYS A 313 1.68 10.78 26.99
N THR A 314 2.11 12.00 26.72
CA THR A 314 2.23 13.07 27.73
C THR A 314 0.87 13.49 28.29
N GLN A 315 -0.19 13.51 27.48
CA GLN A 315 -1.56 13.73 27.96
C GLN A 315 -2.02 12.63 28.92
N GLU A 316 -1.64 11.38 28.68
CA GLU A 316 -1.92 10.25 29.58
C GLU A 316 -1.12 10.36 30.89
N TYR A 317 0.17 10.73 30.82
CA TYR A 317 1.00 11.03 32.00
C TYR A 317 0.49 12.23 32.81
N ALA A 318 -0.02 13.28 32.16
CA ALA A 318 -0.59 14.46 32.84
C ALA A 318 -1.94 14.14 33.51
N LYS A 319 -2.74 13.24 32.92
CA LYS A 319 -3.97 12.72 33.55
C LYS A 319 -3.69 11.78 34.72
N LEU A 320 -2.57 11.05 34.69
CA LEU A 320 -2.15 10.12 35.75
C LEU A 320 -1.43 10.81 36.91
N ASN A 321 -0.89 12.02 36.70
CA ASN A 321 -0.11 12.73 37.72
C ASN A 321 -0.79 14.03 38.15
N THR A 322 -1.95 13.91 38.81
CA THR A 322 -2.63 15.03 39.47
C THR A 322 -1.94 15.39 40.79
N LYS A 323 -0.72 15.91 40.71
CA LYS A 323 -0.19 16.77 41.79
C LYS A 323 0.07 18.16 41.21
N PRO A 324 -0.53 19.21 41.79
CA PRO A 324 -0.29 20.57 41.34
C PRO A 324 1.18 20.91 41.58
N PHE A 325 1.82 21.46 40.55
CA PHE A 325 3.07 22.19 40.72
C PHE A 325 2.74 23.48 41.48
N THR A 326 2.83 23.45 42.80
CA THR A 326 3.11 24.66 43.61
C THR A 326 4.59 24.95 43.58
#